data_AF-A0A957H158-F1
#
_entry.id   AF-A0A957H158-F1
#
_cell.length_a   1.000
_cell.length_b   1.000
_cell.length_c   1.000
_cell.angle_alpha   90.00
_cell.angle_beta   90.00
_cell.angle_gamma   90.00
#
_symmetry.space_group_name_H-M   'P 1'
#
loop_
_entity.id
_entity.type
_entity.pdbx_description
1 polymer ?
#
loop_
_entity_poly.entity_id
_entity_poly.type
_entity_poly.pdbx_seq_one_letter_code
_entity_poly.pdbx_strand_id
1 'polypeptide(L)' 'MITDLDETIRNILRAELPIKNGEIDVKFDQPKREWSARLNKPTINLYLYDVRENNVLRTHQWERMPPKN' A
#
# COMPACT_ATOMS: atom_id res chain seq x y z
N MET A 1 1.68 -7.73 5.62
CA MET A 1 0.56 -6.90 6.11
C MET A 1 0.39 -5.61 5.30
N ILE A 2 1.28 -4.60 5.37
CA ILE A 2 1.15 -3.41 4.50
C ILE A 2 1.55 -3.72 3.05
N THR A 3 2.54 -4.58 2.85
CA THR A 3 2.90 -5.06 1.50
C THR A 3 1.75 -5.82 0.80
N ASP A 4 0.89 -6.50 1.57
CA ASP A 4 -0.28 -7.19 1.02
C ASP A 4 -1.35 -6.18 0.55
N LEU A 5 -1.43 -5.03 1.22
CA LEU A 5 -2.28 -3.92 0.78
C LEU A 5 -1.78 -3.35 -0.56
N ASP A 6 -0.47 -3.16 -0.71
CA ASP A 6 0.12 -2.69 -1.98
C ASP A 6 -0.21 -3.64 -3.14
N GLU A 7 -0.04 -4.95 -2.93
CA GLU A 7 -0.36 -5.95 -3.96
C GLU A 7 -1.86 -6.02 -4.25
N THR A 8 -2.69 -5.86 -3.22
CA THR A 8 -4.16 -5.78 -3.36
C THR A 8 -4.56 -4.59 -4.23
N ILE A 9 -4.05 -3.39 -3.93
CA ILE A 9 -4.33 -2.18 -4.71
C ILE A 9 -3.80 -2.34 -6.14
N ARG A 10 -2.62 -2.94 -6.33
CA ARG A 10 -2.07 -3.24 -7.66
C ARG A 10 -3.01 -4.13 -8.46
N ASN A 11 -3.56 -5.17 -7.86
CA ASN A 11 -4.50 -6.08 -8.51
C ASN A 11 -5.81 -5.38 -8.87
N ILE A 12 -6.34 -4.52 -8.00
CA ILE A 12 -7.51 -3.68 -8.30
C ILE A 12 -7.22 -2.78 -9.51
N LEU A 13 -6.10 -2.07 -9.53
CA LEU A 13 -5.75 -1.19 -10.66
C LEU A 13 -5.58 -1.96 -11.97
N ARG A 14 -5.01 -3.17 -11.94
CA ARG A 14 -4.89 -4.02 -13.13
C ARG A 14 -6.24 -4.50 -13.66
N ALA A 15 -7.20 -4.75 -12.78
CA ALA A 15 -8.54 -5.21 -13.17
C ALA A 15 -9.39 -4.07 -13.74
N GLU A 16 -9.32 -2.88 -13.13
CA GLU A 16 -10.23 -1.77 -13.42
C GLU A 16 -9.72 -0.80 -14.48
N LEU A 17 -8.40 -0.68 -14.68
CA LEU A 17 -7.86 0.23 -15.69
C LEU A 17 -7.85 -0.43 -17.07
N PRO A 18 -8.41 0.20 -18.11
CA PRO A 18 -8.44 -0.34 -19.48
C PRO A 18 -7.09 -0.14 -20.18
N ILE A 19 -5.99 -0.55 -19.54
CA ILE A 19 -4.63 -0.30 -20.04
C ILE A 19 -4.05 -1.58 -20.60
N LYS A 20 -3.55 -1.50 -21.83
CA LYS A 20 -2.95 -2.62 -22.53
C LYS A 20 -1.56 -2.91 -21.97
N ASN A 21 -1.17 -4.18 -22.02
CA ASN A 21 0.11 -4.75 -21.58
C ASN A 21 1.24 -3.75 -21.28
N GLY A 22 1.43 -3.42 -20.01
CA GLY A 22 2.65 -2.79 -19.49
C GLY A 22 2.91 -1.33 -19.89
N GLU A 23 1.93 -0.66 -20.51
CA GLU A 23 2.02 0.75 -20.93
C GLU A 23 2.19 1.72 -19.74
N ILE A 24 1.73 1.31 -18.55
CA ILE A 24 1.96 2.03 -17.29
C ILE A 24 2.72 1.17 -16.27
N ASP A 25 3.52 1.83 -15.44
CA ASP A 25 3.99 1.26 -14.18
C ASP A 25 3.09 1.63 -13.01
N VAL A 26 2.96 0.71 -12.06
CA VAL A 26 2.36 0.97 -10.74
C VAL A 26 3.45 0.80 -9.67
N LYS A 27 3.69 1.86 -8.89
CA LYS A 27 4.72 1.93 -7.85
C LYS A 27 4.10 2.34 -6.51
N PHE A 28 4.82 2.02 -5.43
CA PHE A 28 4.43 2.31 -4.05
C PHE A 28 5.58 2.98 -3.28
N ASP A 29 6.31 3.85 -3.97
CA ASP A 29 7.54 4.46 -3.48
C ASP A 29 7.28 5.84 -2.88
N GLN A 30 8.17 6.31 -2.01
CA GLN A 30 8.16 7.71 -1.58
C GLN A 30 8.52 8.64 -2.75
N PRO A 31 7.70 9.66 -3.06
CA PRO A 31 7.93 10.53 -4.22
C PRO A 31 9.03 11.55 -3.93
N LYS A 32 10.29 11.15 -4.07
CA LYS A 32 11.47 12.03 -3.95
C LYS A 32 11.92 12.55 -5.31
N ARG A 33 12.71 13.64 -5.31
CA ARG A 33 13.24 14.25 -6.54
C ARG A 33 14.04 13.26 -7.38
N GLU A 34 14.88 12.46 -6.74
CA GLU A 34 15.72 11.44 -7.37
C GLU A 34 14.90 10.27 -7.92
N TRP A 35 13.72 10.01 -7.36
CA TRP A 35 12.77 9.01 -7.86
C TRP A 35 12.09 9.53 -9.13
N SER A 36 11.55 10.75 -9.08
CA SER A 36 10.87 11.36 -10.24
C SER A 36 11.79 11.49 -11.45
N ALA A 37 13.08 11.78 -11.22
CA ALA A 37 14.08 11.89 -12.28
C ALA A 37 14.38 10.57 -13.01
N ARG A 38 13.99 9.41 -12.46
CA ARG A 38 14.22 8.08 -13.06
C ARG A 38 13.05 7.57 -13.89
N LEU A 39 11.92 8.27 -13.88
CA LEU A 39 10.72 7.83 -14.60
C LEU A 39 10.91 8.02 -16.11
N ASN A 40 10.79 6.92 -16.85
CA ASN A 40 10.98 6.86 -18.29
C ASN A 40 9.71 6.42 -19.05
N LYS A 41 8.63 6.12 -18.33
CA LYS A 41 7.31 5.79 -18.86
C LYS A 41 6.21 6.26 -17.91
N PRO A 42 4.97 6.43 -18.41
CA PRO A 42 3.83 6.77 -17.55
C PRO A 42 3.75 5.87 -16.33
N THR A 43 3.72 6.47 -15.14
CA THR A 43 3.79 5.75 -13.86
C THR A 43 2.77 6.30 -12.90
N ILE A 44 1.93 5.42 -12.34
CA ILE A 44 1.05 5.71 -11.21
C ILE A 44 1.82 5.31 -9.95
N ASN A 45 2.11 6.29 -9.09
CA ASN A 45 2.77 6.03 -7.82
C ASN A 45 1.81 6.32 -6.66
N LEU A 46 1.62 5.33 -5.80
CA LEU A 46 0.75 5.39 -4.63
C LEU A 46 1.61 5.39 -3.38
N TYR A 47 1.73 6.55 -2.74
CA TYR A 47 2.54 6.68 -1.53
C TYR A 47 1.68 6.68 -0.28
N LEU A 48 1.97 5.73 0.62
CA LEU A 48 1.38 5.70 1.95
C LEU A 48 2.04 6.75 2.84
N TYR A 49 1.46 7.95 2.85
CA TYR A 49 2.00 9.10 3.60
C TYR A 49 1.85 8.93 5.12
N ASP A 50 0.73 8.39 5.58
CA ASP A 50 0.41 8.27 7.00
C ASP A 50 -0.53 7.08 7.24
N VAL A 51 -0.37 6.44 8.40
CA VAL A 51 -1.24 5.36 8.88
C VAL A 51 -1.54 5.64 10.34
N ARG A 52 -2.83 5.73 10.65
CA ARG A 52 -3.32 5.93 12.01
C ARG A 52 -4.27 4.82 12.37
N GLU A 53 -4.28 4.48 13.65
CA GLU A 53 -5.27 3.57 14.18
C GLU A 53 -6.67 4.19 14.11
N ASN A 54 -7.63 3.39 13.67
CA ASN A 54 -9.03 3.76 13.75
C ASN A 54 -9.61 3.37 15.11
N ASN A 55 -9.76 4.37 16.00
CA ASN A 55 -10.29 4.17 17.35
C ASN A 55 -11.74 3.66 17.39
N VAL A 56 -12.54 3.84 16.32
CA VAL A 56 -13.92 3.32 16.26
C VAL A 56 -13.92 1.80 16.16
N LEU A 57 -12.92 1.24 15.48
CA LEU A 57 -12.77 -0.21 15.28
C LEU A 57 -11.94 -0.88 16.40
N ARG A 58 -11.38 -0.08 17.32
CA ARG A 58 -10.64 -0.61 18.47
C ARG A 58 -11.60 -1.38 19.37
N THR A 59 -11.31 -2.65 19.58
CA THR A 59 -12.03 -3.51 20.52
C THR A 59 -11.14 -3.84 21.71
N HIS A 60 -11.72 -3.89 22.91
CA HIS A 60 -11.02 -4.37 24.10
C HIS A 60 -10.84 -5.89 23.97
N GLN A 61 -9.70 -6.32 23.44
CA GLN A 61 -9.32 -7.71 23.38
C GLN A 61 -8.76 -8.10 24.76
N TRP A 62 -9.39 -9.08 25.42
CA TRP A 62 -8.85 -9.66 26.65
C TRP A 62 -7.67 -10.57 26.30
N GLU A 63 -6.46 -10.16 26.64
CA GLU A 63 -5.30 -11.05 26.57
C GLU A 63 -5.30 -11.98 27.79
N ARG A 64 -5.33 -13.29 27.53
CA ARG A 64 -5.13 -14.28 28.58
C ARG A 64 -3.69 -14.16 29.04
N MET A 65 -3.50 -13.66 30.26
CA MET A 65 -2.15 -13.60 30.84
C MET A 65 -1.56 -15.01 30.88
N PRO A 66 -0.30 -15.19 30.44
CA PRO A 66 0.37 -16.47 30.60
C PRO A 66 0.43 -16.84 32.09
N PRO A 67 0.29 -18.12 32.44
CA PRO A 67 0.33 -18.54 33.84
C PRO A 67 1.64 -18.07 34.50
N LYS A 68 1.51 -17.47 35.69
CA LYS A 68 2.68 -17.18 36.53
C LYS A 68 3.19 -18.50 37.09
N ASN A 69 4.43 -18.84 36.76
CA ASN A 69 5.16 -19.96 37.37
C ASN A 69 5.34 -19.75 38.87
#